data_AF-A0A848XLJ5-F1
#
_entry.id   AF-A0A848XLJ5-F1
#
_cell.length_a   1.000
_cell.length_b   1.000
_cell.length_c   1.000
_cell.angle_alpha   90.00
_cell.angle_beta   90.00
_cell.angle_gamma   90.00
#
_symmetry.space_group_name_H-M   'P 1'
#
loop_
_entity.id
_entity.type
_entity.pdbx_description
1 polymer ?
#
loop_
_entity_poly.entity_id
_entity_poly.type
_entity_poly.pdbx_seq_one_letter_code
_entity_poly.pdbx_strand_id
1 'polypeptide(L)'
;MRRRTRALPCLRGLALVLALPNGLLLAQSDRLPGDALGRGPFGHMQALLERTLFKVDVLTLDLCLDAPTSEALARAAGRGGEPERTEIAHLAFQADRALAVIRFHRDVSMDQFLDGIGDDHQKAVEAGLLADSTRRALDRDLPTWYAFLEERGVKKGDRIAYRFEPGSVRATYVGVDGRTYLDRTSRGAQRRASILGAYFAPGASLRERLLDSVLADDAGREDEEGRGGEARCMTLLGEWGDGRP
;
A
#
# COMPACT_ATOMS: atom_id res chain seq x y z
N MET A 1 20.62 9.81 -68.59
CA MET A 1 21.76 8.90 -68.89
C MET A 1 22.04 8.07 -67.64
N ARG A 2 21.76 6.75 -67.66
CA ARG A 2 22.74 5.63 -67.67
C ARG A 2 23.56 5.57 -66.35
N ARG A 3 23.59 4.51 -65.53
CA ARG A 3 23.35 3.06 -65.73
C ARG A 3 23.02 2.34 -64.40
N ARG A 4 22.23 1.27 -64.53
CA ARG A 4 22.04 0.15 -63.59
C ARG A 4 23.31 -0.71 -63.50
N THR A 5 23.56 -1.35 -62.35
CA THR A 5 24.00 -2.77 -62.32
C THR A 5 23.68 -3.44 -60.99
N ARG A 6 23.00 -4.60 -61.09
CA ARG A 6 22.66 -5.57 -60.06
C ARG A 6 23.86 -6.50 -59.80
N ALA A 7 23.91 -7.15 -58.64
CA ALA A 7 24.16 -8.59 -58.52
C ALA A 7 23.87 -9.11 -57.10
N LEU A 8 22.95 -10.07 -56.99
CA LEU A 8 22.87 -11.05 -55.91
C LEU A 8 23.72 -12.28 -56.29
N PRO A 9 24.22 -13.04 -55.28
CA PRO A 9 23.86 -14.46 -55.19
C PRO A 9 23.45 -14.83 -53.75
N CYS A 10 22.31 -15.51 -53.53
CA CYS A 10 22.15 -16.98 -53.52
C CYS A 10 23.13 -17.72 -52.58
N LEU A 11 22.66 -18.05 -51.37
CA LEU A 11 23.03 -19.31 -50.71
C LEU A 11 21.87 -19.86 -49.88
N ARG A 12 21.47 -21.07 -50.26
CA ARG A 12 20.48 -21.95 -49.62
C ARG A 12 21.15 -22.69 -48.45
N GLY A 13 20.43 -22.85 -47.35
CA GLY A 13 20.74 -23.78 -46.25
C GLY A 13 19.63 -23.68 -45.20
N LEU A 14 18.55 -24.45 -45.35
CA LEU A 14 18.31 -25.72 -44.65
C LEU A 14 18.01 -25.52 -43.14
N ALA A 15 16.71 -25.54 -42.86
CA ALA A 15 16.01 -26.09 -41.70
C ALA A 15 16.63 -25.99 -40.29
N LEU A 16 15.95 -25.24 -39.42
CA LEU A 16 15.41 -25.82 -38.19
C LEU A 16 14.17 -25.02 -37.75
N VAL A 17 12.99 -25.58 -37.99
CA VAL A 17 11.76 -25.18 -37.31
C VAL A 17 11.88 -25.72 -35.88
N LEU A 18 12.46 -24.92 -35.00
CA LEU A 18 12.27 -25.11 -33.57
C LEU A 18 10.84 -24.69 -33.28
N ALA A 19 9.97 -25.69 -33.14
CA ALA A 19 8.70 -25.53 -32.47
C ALA A 19 8.97 -24.86 -31.13
N LEU A 20 8.69 -23.57 -31.06
CA LEU A 20 8.56 -22.87 -29.79
C LEU A 20 7.51 -23.66 -29.01
N PRO A 21 7.83 -24.25 -27.84
CA PRO A 21 6.78 -24.44 -26.89
C PRO A 21 6.29 -23.02 -26.62
N ASN A 22 5.12 -22.68 -27.16
CA ASN A 22 4.27 -21.68 -26.54
C ASN A 22 4.07 -22.19 -25.12
N GLY A 23 5.03 -21.84 -24.25
CA GLY A 23 4.81 -21.83 -22.84
C GLY A 23 3.65 -20.87 -22.69
N LEU A 24 2.45 -21.44 -22.62
CA LEU A 24 1.44 -20.88 -21.76
C LEU A 24 2.15 -20.70 -20.42
N LEU A 25 2.75 -19.52 -20.22
CA LEU A 25 2.56 -18.80 -18.99
C LEU A 25 1.04 -18.68 -18.88
N LEU A 26 0.42 -19.74 -18.38
CA LEU A 26 -0.69 -19.56 -17.48
C LEU A 26 -0.13 -18.53 -16.50
N ALA A 27 -0.57 -17.29 -16.67
CA ALA A 27 -0.66 -16.38 -15.55
C ALA A 27 -1.44 -17.20 -14.54
N GLN A 28 -0.72 -17.93 -13.69
CA GLN A 28 -1.21 -18.27 -12.38
C GLN A 28 -1.53 -16.89 -11.85
N SER A 29 -2.80 -16.53 -11.98
CA SER A 29 -3.41 -15.70 -10.99
C SER A 29 -3.12 -16.49 -9.73
N ASP A 30 -2.00 -16.17 -9.08
CA ASP A 30 -1.84 -16.32 -7.65
C ASP A 30 -3.00 -15.53 -7.08
N ARG A 31 -4.19 -16.16 -7.15
CA ARG A 31 -5.22 -16.00 -6.16
C ARG A 31 -4.51 -16.48 -4.91
N LEU A 32 -3.76 -15.55 -4.33
CA LEU A 32 -3.43 -15.55 -2.93
C LEU A 32 -4.69 -16.04 -2.27
N PRO A 33 -4.64 -17.08 -1.43
CA PRO A 33 -5.80 -17.41 -0.64
C PRO A 33 -6.24 -16.09 -0.02
N GLY A 34 -7.42 -15.61 -0.44
CA GLY A 34 -8.24 -14.92 0.51
C GLY A 34 -8.23 -15.85 1.73
N ASP A 35 -8.21 -15.37 2.95
CA ASP A 35 -9.42 -14.75 3.43
C ASP A 35 -9.14 -14.17 4.83
N ALA A 36 -7.89 -13.94 5.23
CA ALA A 36 -7.57 -13.71 6.64
C ALA A 36 -7.15 -12.29 7.03
N LEU A 37 -6.98 -11.37 6.06
CA LEU A 37 -6.68 -9.98 6.42
C LEU A 37 -7.94 -9.33 7.01
N GLY A 38 -7.78 -8.66 8.15
CA GLY A 38 -8.91 -8.03 8.84
C GLY A 38 -9.71 -8.97 9.75
N ARG A 39 -9.34 -10.25 9.88
CA ARG A 39 -10.04 -11.19 10.75
C ARG A 39 -9.57 -11.08 12.19
N GLY A 40 -10.54 -11.16 13.10
CA GLY A 40 -10.29 -11.21 14.54
C GLY A 40 -10.13 -9.84 15.19
N PRO A 41 -9.96 -9.82 16.52
CA PRO A 41 -9.82 -8.58 17.26
C PRO A 41 -8.56 -7.84 16.82
N PHE A 42 -8.62 -6.51 16.67
CA PHE A 42 -7.50 -5.68 16.20
C PHE A 42 -7.04 -6.04 14.76
N GLY A 43 -7.90 -6.70 13.98
CA GLY A 43 -7.69 -6.99 12.55
C GLY A 43 -7.72 -5.77 11.65
N HIS A 44 -8.38 -4.70 12.08
CA HIS A 44 -8.59 -3.49 11.31
C HIS A 44 -8.20 -2.28 12.16
N MET A 45 -7.57 -1.29 11.51
CA MET A 45 -7.32 0.04 12.05
C MET A 45 -7.81 1.06 11.03
N GLN A 46 -8.37 2.16 11.49
CA GLN A 46 -8.77 3.26 10.63
C GLN A 46 -8.20 4.58 11.15
N ALA A 47 -7.80 5.45 10.23
CA ALA A 47 -7.47 6.83 10.54
C ALA A 47 -8.10 7.79 9.54
N LEU A 48 -8.56 8.93 10.05
CA LEU A 48 -9.00 10.07 9.24
C LEU A 48 -7.97 11.19 9.42
N LEU A 49 -7.36 11.62 8.31
CA LEU A 49 -6.49 12.79 8.31
C LEU A 49 -7.33 14.04 8.07
N GLU A 50 -7.43 14.86 9.10
CA GLU A 50 -7.99 16.20 9.01
C GLU A 50 -6.83 17.20 8.90
N ARG A 51 -6.91 18.17 7.98
CA ARG A 51 -5.99 19.32 7.95
C ARG A 51 -6.74 20.60 8.28
N THR A 52 -6.01 21.56 8.85
CA THR A 52 -6.45 22.92 9.27
C THR A 52 -7.28 22.98 10.56
N LEU A 53 -7.41 24.20 11.10
CA LEU A 53 -8.25 24.52 12.27
C LEU A 53 -9.73 24.21 12.04
N PHE A 54 -10.17 24.11 10.78
CA PHE A 54 -11.56 23.82 10.40
C PHE A 54 -11.86 22.32 10.29
N LYS A 55 -10.91 21.42 10.65
CA LYS A 55 -11.08 19.96 10.61
C LYS A 55 -11.55 19.47 9.23
N VAL A 56 -10.79 19.82 8.20
CA VAL A 56 -11.15 19.42 6.84
C VAL A 56 -10.60 18.02 6.57
N ASP A 57 -11.50 17.07 6.35
CA ASP A 57 -11.16 15.71 5.92
C ASP A 57 -10.35 15.72 4.61
N VAL A 58 -9.13 15.19 4.66
CA VAL A 58 -8.24 15.08 3.49
C VAL A 58 -8.25 13.66 2.96
N LEU A 59 -8.06 12.67 3.82
CA LEU A 59 -8.06 11.26 3.44
C LEU A 59 -8.44 10.36 4.60
N THR A 60 -8.91 9.16 4.28
CA THR A 60 -9.02 8.04 5.22
C THR A 60 -7.98 7.00 4.87
N LEU A 61 -7.36 6.40 5.88
CA LEU A 61 -6.57 5.19 5.78
C LEU A 61 -7.32 4.05 6.49
N ASP A 62 -7.57 2.97 5.77
CA ASP A 62 -8.00 1.69 6.32
C ASP A 62 -6.82 0.71 6.27
N LEU A 63 -6.47 0.09 7.39
CA LEU A 63 -5.38 -0.87 7.49
C LEU A 63 -5.93 -2.21 7.99
N CYS A 64 -5.84 -3.24 7.16
CA CYS A 64 -6.21 -4.61 7.48
C CYS A 64 -4.95 -5.43 7.73
N LEU A 65 -4.84 -6.03 8.91
CA LEU A 65 -3.69 -6.80 9.37
C LEU A 65 -3.96 -8.31 9.24
N ASP A 66 -2.90 -9.10 9.22
CA ASP A 66 -3.02 -10.55 9.28
C ASP A 66 -3.33 -11.07 10.68
N ALA A 67 -3.90 -12.28 10.74
CA ALA A 67 -4.29 -12.92 11.99
C ALA A 67 -3.14 -13.01 13.03
N PRO A 68 -1.89 -13.40 12.66
CA PRO A 68 -0.78 -13.42 13.62
C PRO A 68 -0.53 -12.05 14.27
N THR A 69 -0.58 -10.96 13.49
CA THR A 69 -0.41 -9.60 14.02
C THR A 69 -1.58 -9.21 14.90
N SER A 70 -2.81 -9.46 14.45
CA SER A 70 -4.04 -9.15 15.19
C SER A 70 -4.10 -9.86 16.55
N GLU A 71 -3.70 -11.13 16.59
CA GLU A 71 -3.58 -11.87 17.85
C GLU A 71 -2.49 -11.30 18.77
N ALA A 72 -1.36 -10.86 18.20
CA ALA A 72 -0.31 -10.22 18.99
C ALA A 72 -0.78 -8.90 19.59
N LEU A 73 -1.49 -8.08 18.82
CA LEU A 73 -2.12 -6.85 19.28
C LEU A 73 -3.15 -7.12 20.38
N ALA A 74 -4.00 -8.13 20.22
CA ALA A 74 -4.96 -8.53 21.24
C ALA A 74 -4.30 -8.93 22.55
N ARG A 75 -3.19 -9.69 22.47
CA ARG A 75 -2.40 -10.07 23.64
C ARG A 75 -1.68 -8.89 24.29
N ALA A 76 -1.34 -7.85 23.55
CA ALA A 76 -0.74 -6.63 24.11
C ALA A 76 -1.81 -5.79 24.82
N ALA A 77 -2.99 -5.65 24.22
CA ALA A 77 -4.14 -4.93 24.80
C ALA A 77 -4.68 -5.60 26.07
N GLY A 78 -4.78 -6.93 26.10
CA GLY A 78 -5.43 -7.67 27.19
C GLY A 78 -4.61 -7.89 28.48
N ARG A 79 -3.41 -7.32 28.62
CA ARG A 79 -2.51 -7.59 29.77
C ARG A 79 -2.90 -6.91 31.10
N GLY A 80 -4.02 -6.17 31.13
CA GLY A 80 -4.46 -5.43 32.30
C GLY A 80 -3.63 -4.15 32.49
N GLY A 81 -4.23 -3.01 32.16
CA GLY A 81 -3.55 -1.71 32.08
C GLY A 81 -3.78 -1.07 30.70
N GLU A 82 -3.51 0.23 30.55
CA GLU A 82 -3.49 0.84 29.21
C GLU A 82 -2.35 0.21 28.40
N PRO A 83 -2.62 -0.42 27.25
CA PRO A 83 -1.56 -0.95 26.40
C PRO A 83 -0.60 0.15 25.99
N GLU A 84 0.69 -0.17 26.01
CA GLU A 84 1.70 0.78 25.59
C GLU A 84 1.53 1.05 24.09
N ARG A 85 1.09 2.26 23.74
CA ARG A 85 0.93 2.72 22.35
C ARG A 85 2.15 2.42 21.48
N THR A 86 3.35 2.48 22.06
CA THR A 86 4.60 2.13 21.41
C THR A 86 4.68 0.66 21.02
N GLU A 87 4.27 -0.26 21.90
CA GLU A 87 4.22 -1.69 21.62
C GLU A 87 3.21 -2.01 20.51
N ILE A 88 2.00 -1.45 20.60
CA ILE A 88 0.95 -1.62 19.58
C ILE A 88 1.43 -1.14 18.20
N ALA A 89 2.02 0.06 18.12
CA ALA A 89 2.57 0.58 16.88
C ALA A 89 3.71 -0.29 16.33
N HIS A 90 4.56 -0.82 17.21
CA HIS A 90 5.66 -1.70 16.83
C HIS A 90 5.15 -3.02 16.24
N LEU A 91 4.16 -3.65 16.87
CA LEU A 91 3.54 -4.87 16.37
C LEU A 91 2.89 -4.65 15.00
N ALA A 92 2.13 -3.57 14.83
CA ALA A 92 1.50 -3.24 13.55
C ALA A 92 2.54 -2.93 12.45
N PHE A 93 3.64 -2.26 12.79
CA PHE A 93 4.77 -2.03 11.87
C PHE A 93 5.44 -3.33 11.42
N GLN A 94 5.48 -4.35 12.27
CA GLN A 94 6.08 -5.65 11.99
C GLN A 94 5.17 -6.62 11.22
N ALA A 95 3.92 -6.24 10.94
CA ALA A 95 2.95 -7.11 10.29
C ALA A 95 3.47 -7.67 8.97
N ASP A 96 3.55 -9.00 8.86
CA ASP A 96 4.08 -9.68 7.67
C ASP A 96 3.21 -9.47 6.44
N ARG A 97 1.90 -9.51 6.64
CA ARG A 97 0.90 -9.24 5.62
C ARG A 97 -0.06 -8.18 6.13
N ALA A 98 -0.36 -7.25 5.24
CA ALA A 98 -1.33 -6.19 5.49
C ALA A 98 -1.90 -5.63 4.18
N LEU A 99 -3.03 -4.96 4.28
CA LEU A 99 -3.59 -4.13 3.21
C LEU A 99 -3.88 -2.75 3.78
N ALA A 100 -3.16 -1.74 3.31
CA ALA A 100 -3.44 -0.35 3.59
C ALA A 100 -4.17 0.27 2.40
N VAL A 101 -5.35 0.84 2.60
CA VAL A 101 -6.11 1.55 1.57
C VAL A 101 -6.33 2.99 1.99
N ILE A 102 -5.80 3.91 1.20
CA ILE A 102 -6.02 5.34 1.31
C ILE A 102 -7.15 5.74 0.36
N ARG A 103 -8.10 6.53 0.85
CA ARG A 103 -9.14 7.19 0.05
C ARG A 103 -9.06 8.69 0.26
N PHE A 104 -8.94 9.45 -0.83
CA PHE A 104 -8.90 10.90 -0.76
C PHE A 104 -10.30 11.50 -0.70
N HIS A 105 -10.51 12.46 0.20
CA HIS A 105 -11.76 13.20 0.35
C HIS A 105 -11.70 14.60 -0.26
N ARG A 106 -10.53 14.98 -0.81
CA ARG A 106 -10.25 16.28 -1.42
C ARG A 106 -9.32 16.14 -2.63
N ASP A 107 -9.34 17.20 -3.43
CA ASP A 107 -8.32 17.41 -4.44
C ASP A 107 -7.03 17.90 -3.77
N VAL A 108 -5.90 17.36 -4.20
CA VAL A 108 -4.56 17.68 -3.66
C VAL A 108 -3.60 17.85 -4.83
N SER A 109 -2.76 18.89 -4.83
CA SER A 109 -1.73 19.01 -5.86
C SER A 109 -0.65 17.92 -5.73
N MET A 110 0.11 17.66 -6.78
CA MET A 110 1.23 16.72 -6.70
C MET A 110 2.23 17.12 -5.61
N ASP A 111 2.61 18.41 -5.55
CA ASP A 111 3.53 18.93 -4.54
C ASP A 111 3.02 18.67 -3.12
N GLN A 112 1.77 19.02 -2.83
CA GLN A 112 1.16 18.79 -1.52
C GLN A 112 1.12 17.30 -1.13
N PHE A 113 0.88 16.42 -2.11
CA PHE A 113 0.88 14.98 -1.91
C PHE A 113 2.29 14.46 -1.62
N LEU A 114 3.29 14.88 -2.39
CA LEU A 114 4.68 14.48 -2.21
C LEU A 114 5.30 15.04 -0.93
N ASP A 115 5.01 16.30 -0.58
CA ASP A 115 5.45 16.92 0.66
C ASP A 115 4.91 16.16 1.88
N GLY A 116 3.63 15.78 1.86
CA GLY A 116 3.04 14.97 2.92
C GLY A 116 3.74 13.61 3.10
N ILE A 117 4.11 12.95 2.01
CA ILE A 117 4.90 11.71 2.05
C ILE A 117 6.31 11.98 2.60
N GLY A 118 6.96 13.05 2.16
CA GLY A 118 8.31 13.44 2.59
C GLY A 118 8.38 13.72 4.09
N ASP A 119 7.41 14.46 4.63
CA ASP A 119 7.31 14.78 6.06
C ASP A 119 7.20 13.51 6.92
N ASP A 120 6.35 12.56 6.55
CA ASP A 120 6.18 11.32 7.32
C ASP A 120 7.37 10.36 7.14
N HIS A 121 8.02 10.33 5.97
CA HIS A 121 9.28 9.60 5.81
C HIS A 121 10.42 10.19 6.66
N GLN A 122 10.49 11.51 6.79
CA GLN A 122 11.49 12.18 7.63
C GLN A 122 11.34 11.76 9.11
N LYS A 123 10.11 11.71 9.62
CA LYS A 123 9.81 11.19 10.97
C LYS A 123 10.19 9.72 11.14
N ALA A 124 9.97 8.91 10.10
CA ALA A 124 10.39 7.51 10.11
C ALA A 124 11.92 7.35 10.16
N VAL A 125 12.68 8.26 9.51
CA VAL A 125 14.14 8.31 9.63
C VAL A 125 14.58 8.71 11.03
N GLU A 126 13.98 9.75 11.60
CA GLU A 126 14.28 10.24 12.97
C GLU A 126 13.99 9.17 14.03
N ALA A 127 12.98 8.35 13.81
CA ALA A 127 12.63 7.22 14.67
C ALA A 127 13.50 5.96 14.44
N GLY A 128 14.43 5.98 13.48
CA GLY A 128 15.26 4.82 13.13
C GLY A 128 14.49 3.68 12.45
N LEU A 129 13.25 3.91 12.00
CA LEU A 129 12.43 2.93 11.28
C LEU A 129 12.77 2.86 9.79
N LEU A 130 13.32 3.94 9.23
CA LEU A 130 13.71 4.05 7.83
C LEU A 130 15.16 4.53 7.73
N ALA A 131 15.97 3.90 6.87
CA ALA A 131 17.31 4.40 6.61
C ALA A 131 17.24 5.70 5.79
N ASP A 132 18.06 6.70 6.13
CA ASP A 132 18.10 7.98 5.41
C ASP A 132 18.53 7.83 3.93
N SER A 133 19.36 6.84 3.61
CA SER A 133 19.66 6.47 2.23
C SER A 133 18.42 5.97 1.46
N THR A 134 17.56 5.19 2.12
CA THR A 134 16.28 4.75 1.55
C THR A 134 15.35 5.94 1.31
N ARG A 135 15.23 6.86 2.28
CA ARG A 135 14.44 8.10 2.13
C ARG A 135 14.90 8.91 0.93
N ARG A 136 16.19 9.23 0.83
CA ARG A 136 16.74 9.96 -0.33
C ARG A 136 16.48 9.27 -1.67
N ALA A 137 16.50 7.94 -1.70
CA ALA A 137 16.15 7.20 -2.91
C ALA A 137 14.66 7.33 -3.24
N LEU A 138 13.76 7.28 -2.25
CA LEU A 138 12.34 7.53 -2.42
C LEU A 138 12.07 8.95 -2.92
N ASP A 139 12.66 9.97 -2.30
CA ASP A 139 12.43 11.38 -2.67
C ASP A 139 12.79 11.65 -4.15
N ARG A 140 13.82 10.99 -4.65
CA ARG A 140 14.19 11.06 -6.07
C ARG A 140 13.24 10.26 -6.98
N ASP A 141 12.80 9.08 -6.55
CA ASP A 141 12.02 8.17 -7.39
C ASP A 141 10.52 8.53 -7.42
N LEU A 142 9.97 9.08 -6.34
CA LEU A 142 8.54 9.36 -6.15
C LEU A 142 7.96 10.31 -7.21
N PRO A 143 8.60 11.44 -7.59
CA PRO A 143 8.09 12.30 -8.65
C PRO A 143 7.89 11.55 -9.97
N THR A 144 8.83 10.67 -10.33
CA THR A 144 8.70 9.85 -11.54
C THR A 144 7.57 8.84 -11.44
N TRP A 145 7.36 8.22 -10.26
CA TRP A 145 6.29 7.23 -10.09
C TRP A 145 4.90 7.86 -10.14
N TYR A 146 4.78 9.11 -9.68
CA TYR A 146 3.54 9.85 -9.61
C TYR A 146 3.44 10.95 -10.67
N ALA A 147 4.23 10.90 -11.74
CA ALA A 147 4.23 11.92 -12.80
C ALA A 147 2.84 12.13 -13.45
N PHE A 148 1.97 11.11 -13.41
CA PHE A 148 0.58 11.24 -13.86
C PHE A 148 -0.26 12.25 -13.04
N LEU A 149 0.23 12.68 -11.87
CA LEU A 149 -0.38 13.69 -11.02
C LEU A 149 0.07 15.12 -11.37
N GLU A 150 1.08 15.34 -12.23
CA GLU A 150 1.61 16.68 -12.54
C GLU A 150 0.51 17.62 -13.05
N GLU A 151 -0.29 17.17 -14.02
CA GLU A 151 -1.38 17.96 -14.59
C GLU A 151 -2.71 17.73 -13.86
N ARG A 152 -2.92 16.50 -13.38
CA ARG A 152 -4.21 16.05 -12.85
C ARG A 152 -4.41 16.44 -11.39
N GLY A 153 -3.34 16.42 -10.61
CA GLY A 153 -3.40 16.29 -9.15
C GLY A 153 -4.09 15.01 -8.71
N VAL A 154 -4.15 14.82 -7.39
CA VAL A 154 -5.06 13.86 -6.76
C VAL A 154 -6.46 14.44 -6.79
N LYS A 155 -7.46 13.62 -7.11
CA LYS A 155 -8.88 13.98 -7.11
C LYS A 155 -9.59 13.36 -5.91
N LYS A 156 -10.57 14.08 -5.37
CA LYS A 156 -11.49 13.53 -4.38
C LYS A 156 -12.11 12.22 -4.89
N GLY A 157 -11.93 11.15 -4.14
CA GLY A 157 -12.41 9.80 -4.44
C GLY A 157 -11.35 8.88 -5.05
N ASP A 158 -10.18 9.42 -5.42
CA ASP A 158 -9.03 8.59 -5.78
C ASP A 158 -8.63 7.69 -4.61
N ARG A 159 -8.01 6.56 -4.95
CA ARG A 159 -7.61 5.55 -3.97
C ARG A 159 -6.19 5.07 -4.23
N ILE A 160 -5.47 4.80 -3.15
CA ILE A 160 -4.17 4.11 -3.17
C ILE A 160 -4.28 2.88 -2.30
N ALA A 161 -3.84 1.73 -2.80
CA ALA A 161 -3.69 0.53 -1.99
C ALA A 161 -2.22 0.11 -1.91
N TYR A 162 -1.77 -0.24 -0.72
CA TYR A 162 -0.51 -0.93 -0.47
C TYR A 162 -0.81 -2.31 0.09
N ARG A 163 -0.50 -3.34 -0.71
CA ARG A 163 -0.57 -4.73 -0.27
C ARG A 163 0.81 -5.19 0.14
N PHE A 164 0.95 -5.54 1.42
CA PHE A 164 2.18 -6.05 2.00
C PHE A 164 2.13 -7.57 2.00
N GLU A 165 3.21 -8.17 1.54
CA GLU A 165 3.47 -9.61 1.62
C GLU A 165 4.90 -9.81 2.13
N PRO A 166 5.28 -11.02 2.58
CA PRO A 166 6.64 -11.28 3.04
C PRO A 166 7.68 -10.86 1.98
N GLY A 167 8.49 -9.86 2.33
CA GLY A 167 9.55 -9.33 1.48
C GLY A 167 9.12 -8.43 0.31
N SER A 168 7.84 -8.09 0.15
CA SER A 168 7.39 -7.22 -0.94
C SER A 168 6.21 -6.32 -0.58
N VAL A 169 6.02 -5.28 -1.38
CA VAL A 169 4.85 -4.40 -1.32
C VAL A 169 4.40 -4.07 -2.73
N ARG A 170 3.11 -4.24 -3.01
CA ARG A 170 2.46 -3.78 -4.24
C ARG A 170 1.70 -2.49 -3.94
N ALA A 171 2.03 -1.43 -4.66
CA ALA A 171 1.33 -0.16 -4.62
C ALA A 171 0.45 -0.02 -5.87
N THR A 172 -0.83 0.28 -5.68
CA THR A 172 -1.77 0.50 -6.77
C THR A 172 -2.51 1.82 -6.57
N TYR A 173 -2.58 2.66 -7.61
CA TYR A 173 -3.33 3.92 -7.61
C TYR A 173 -4.49 3.81 -8.60
N VAL A 174 -5.71 4.04 -8.14
CA VAL A 174 -6.93 3.99 -8.95
C VAL A 174 -7.64 5.33 -8.86
N GLY A 175 -7.91 5.92 -10.02
CA GLY A 175 -8.66 7.17 -10.11
C GLY A 175 -10.15 6.98 -9.85
N VAL A 176 -10.85 8.10 -9.61
CA VAL A 176 -12.32 8.13 -9.55
C VAL A 176 -13.02 7.58 -10.80
N ASP A 177 -12.35 7.59 -11.94
CA ASP A 177 -12.81 7.06 -13.22
C ASP A 177 -12.64 5.53 -13.32
N GLY A 178 -12.12 4.89 -12.27
CA GLY A 178 -11.81 3.46 -12.24
C GLY A 178 -10.50 3.10 -12.93
N ARG A 179 -9.79 4.04 -13.55
CA ARG A 179 -8.54 3.74 -14.25
C ARG A 179 -7.41 3.51 -13.24
N THR A 180 -6.64 2.46 -13.46
CA THR A 180 -5.37 2.25 -12.76
C THR A 180 -4.27 3.14 -13.37
N TYR A 181 -3.70 4.03 -12.56
CA TYR A 181 -2.62 4.95 -12.96
C TYR A 181 -1.24 4.46 -12.51
N LEU A 182 -1.19 3.71 -11.40
CA LEU A 182 0.02 3.11 -10.88
C LEU A 182 -0.28 1.67 -10.49
N ASP A 183 0.58 0.75 -10.88
CA ASP A 183 0.62 -0.60 -10.36
C ASP A 183 2.06 -1.07 -10.33
N ARG A 184 2.65 -1.10 -9.13
CA ARG A 184 4.08 -1.35 -8.94
C ARG A 184 4.31 -2.28 -7.77
N THR A 185 5.03 -3.37 -8.01
CA THR A 185 5.57 -4.22 -6.95
C THR A 185 7.02 -3.85 -6.67
N SER A 186 7.33 -3.57 -5.41
CA SER A 186 8.69 -3.33 -4.92
C SER A 186 9.09 -4.44 -3.95
N ARG A 187 10.35 -4.87 -3.99
CA ARG A 187 10.89 -5.91 -3.11
C ARG A 187 11.84 -5.31 -2.07
N GLY A 188 11.97 -6.00 -0.95
CA GLY A 188 12.91 -5.69 0.12
C GLY A 188 12.27 -5.04 1.35
N ALA A 189 12.82 -5.34 2.52
CA ALA A 189 12.33 -4.85 3.81
C ALA A 189 12.28 -3.31 3.89
N GLN A 190 13.25 -2.63 3.27
CA GLN A 190 13.32 -1.16 3.26
C GLN A 190 12.12 -0.50 2.57
N ARG A 191 11.55 -1.12 1.52
CA ARG A 191 10.35 -0.58 0.85
C ARG A 191 9.08 -0.81 1.65
N ARG A 192 9.01 -1.89 2.44
CA ARG A 192 7.92 -2.08 3.41
C ARG A 192 8.02 -1.05 4.54
N ALA A 193 9.23 -0.90 5.08
CA ALA A 193 9.52 0.03 6.16
C ALA A 193 9.23 1.48 5.79
N SER A 194 9.41 1.90 4.54
CA SER A 194 9.08 3.28 4.15
C SER A 194 7.60 3.60 4.28
N ILE A 195 6.71 2.66 3.91
CA ILE A 195 5.27 2.90 3.96
C ILE A 195 4.74 2.69 5.39
N LEU A 196 5.03 1.54 6.02
CA LEU A 196 4.56 1.29 7.39
C LEU A 196 5.22 2.24 8.40
N GLY A 197 6.48 2.60 8.18
CA GLY A 197 7.17 3.60 8.99
C GLY A 197 6.52 4.98 8.87
N ALA A 198 6.08 5.39 7.68
CA ALA A 198 5.32 6.64 7.51
C ALA A 198 3.97 6.65 8.26
N TYR A 199 3.39 5.48 8.57
CA TYR A 199 2.16 5.40 9.36
C TYR A 199 2.42 5.31 10.87
N PHE A 200 3.47 4.60 11.26
CA PHE A 200 3.72 4.26 12.66
C PHE A 200 4.94 4.94 13.27
N ALA A 201 5.66 5.83 12.60
CA ALA A 201 6.70 6.61 13.27
C ALA A 201 6.11 7.57 14.32
N PRO A 202 6.76 7.78 15.47
CA PRO A 202 6.40 8.86 16.39
C PRO A 202 6.24 10.19 15.65
N GLY A 203 5.13 10.89 15.90
CA GLY A 203 4.78 12.15 15.25
C GLY A 203 4.22 12.03 13.83
N ALA A 204 4.17 10.82 13.23
CA ALA A 204 3.55 10.61 11.93
C ALA A 204 2.09 11.03 11.94
N SER A 205 1.61 11.60 10.84
CA SER A 205 0.31 12.27 10.81
C SER A 205 -0.89 11.34 11.07
N LEU A 206 -0.74 10.04 10.83
CA LEU A 206 -1.80 9.05 11.01
C LEU A 206 -1.64 8.18 12.26
N ARG A 207 -0.46 8.19 12.90
CA ARG A 207 -0.11 7.25 13.97
C ARG A 207 -1.14 7.25 15.09
N GLU A 208 -1.33 8.40 15.73
CA GLU A 208 -2.19 8.48 16.92
C GLU A 208 -3.64 8.11 16.60
N ARG A 209 -4.13 8.45 15.40
CA ARG A 209 -5.49 8.08 14.96
C ARG A 209 -5.66 6.58 14.71
N LEU A 210 -4.65 5.93 14.12
CA LEU A 210 -4.66 4.47 13.96
C LEU A 210 -4.66 3.76 15.32
N LEU A 211 -3.85 4.26 16.25
CA LEU A 211 -3.79 3.72 17.62
C LEU A 211 -5.09 3.98 18.38
N ASP A 212 -5.69 5.17 18.26
CA ASP A 212 -7.01 5.48 18.83
C ASP A 212 -8.06 4.49 18.34
N SER A 213 -8.11 4.24 17.02
CA SER A 213 -9.08 3.32 16.40
C SER A 213 -8.97 1.90 16.96
N VAL A 214 -7.75 1.38 17.10
CA VAL A 214 -7.57 0.00 17.54
C VAL A 214 -7.88 -0.19 19.04
N LEU A 215 -7.68 0.86 19.84
CA LEU A 215 -7.93 0.84 21.28
C LEU A 215 -9.40 1.13 21.62
N ALA A 216 -10.08 1.95 20.82
CA ALA A 216 -11.51 2.20 20.96
C ALA A 216 -12.34 0.92 20.70
N ASP A 217 -11.94 0.10 19.73
CA ASP A 217 -12.57 -1.18 19.42
C ASP A 217 -12.54 -2.20 20.58
N ASP A 218 -11.63 -2.04 21.54
CA ASP A 218 -11.57 -2.91 22.72
C ASP A 218 -12.51 -2.45 23.84
N ALA A 219 -12.72 -1.13 23.97
CA ALA A 219 -13.54 -0.55 25.03
C ALA A 219 -15.05 -0.72 24.82
N GLY A 220 -15.51 -0.97 23.59
CA GLY A 220 -16.94 -1.10 23.24
C GLY A 220 -17.42 -2.53 22.93
N ARG A 221 -16.60 -3.56 23.20
CA ARG A 221 -16.76 -4.90 22.63
C ARG A 221 -17.87 -5.79 23.20
N GLU A 222 -18.82 -5.24 23.96
CA GLU A 222 -19.91 -6.04 24.52
C GLU A 222 -21.05 -6.32 23.52
N ASP A 223 -21.25 -5.53 22.45
CA ASP A 223 -22.37 -5.75 21.50
C ASP A 223 -22.00 -5.45 20.02
N GLU A 224 -22.24 -6.42 19.11
CA GLU A 224 -22.35 -6.39 17.62
C GLU A 224 -21.32 -5.65 16.70
N GLU A 225 -20.52 -4.69 17.17
CA GLU A 225 -19.74 -3.77 16.32
C GLU A 225 -18.44 -4.37 15.73
N GLY A 226 -17.91 -5.45 16.32
CA GLY A 226 -16.71 -6.13 15.83
C GLY A 226 -16.81 -6.72 14.41
N ARG A 227 -18.04 -6.87 13.88
CA ARG A 227 -18.27 -7.29 12.49
C ARG A 227 -17.99 -6.20 11.45
N GLY A 228 -18.00 -4.92 11.86
CA GLY A 228 -17.84 -3.79 10.95
C GLY A 228 -16.45 -3.73 10.29
N GLY A 229 -15.39 -3.90 11.09
CA GLY A 229 -14.00 -3.89 10.61
C GLY A 229 -13.70 -5.05 9.65
N GLU A 230 -14.12 -6.27 10.01
CA GLU A 230 -13.94 -7.45 9.16
C GLU A 230 -14.69 -7.30 7.83
N ALA A 231 -15.96 -6.90 7.87
CA ALA A 231 -16.76 -6.68 6.65
C ALA A 231 -16.13 -5.61 5.74
N ARG A 232 -15.55 -4.57 6.33
CA ARG A 232 -14.84 -3.52 5.59
C ARG A 232 -13.56 -4.05 4.96
N CYS A 233 -12.75 -4.80 5.69
CA CYS A 233 -11.57 -5.45 5.13
C CYS A 233 -11.93 -6.42 4.02
N MET A 234 -12.98 -7.23 4.17
CA MET A 234 -13.48 -8.12 3.11
C MET A 234 -13.92 -7.34 1.87
N THR A 235 -14.59 -6.20 2.05
CA THR A 235 -14.97 -5.32 0.93
C THR A 235 -13.74 -4.78 0.21
N LEU A 236 -12.75 -4.27 0.96
CA LEU A 236 -11.48 -3.79 0.40
C LEU A 236 -10.70 -4.91 -0.29
N LEU A 237 -10.68 -6.13 0.26
CA LEU A 237 -10.07 -7.28 -0.38
C LEU A 237 -10.80 -7.66 -1.67
N GLY A 238 -12.12 -7.52 -1.75
CA GLY A 238 -12.86 -7.69 -3.00
C GLY A 238 -12.48 -6.65 -4.05
N GLU A 239 -12.34 -5.38 -3.65
CA GLU A 239 -11.94 -4.28 -4.54
C GLU A 239 -10.51 -4.41 -5.06
N TRP A 240 -9.58 -4.93 -4.24
CA TRP A 240 -8.14 -4.90 -4.52
C TRP A 240 -7.48 -6.27 -4.68
N GLY A 241 -8.17 -7.35 -4.35
CA GLY A 241 -7.62 -8.70 -4.29
C GLY A 241 -7.68 -9.48 -5.60
N ASP A 242 -8.65 -9.16 -6.47
CA ASP A 242 -8.96 -9.99 -7.64
C ASP A 242 -8.09 -9.73 -8.88
N GLY A 243 -7.18 -8.74 -8.81
CA GLY A 243 -6.34 -8.36 -9.95
C GLY A 243 -7.15 -7.94 -11.19
N ARG A 244 -8.44 -7.64 -11.03
CA ARG A 244 -9.28 -7.06 -12.07
C ARG A 244 -9.22 -5.53 -11.93
N PRO A 245 -8.74 -4.80 -12.94
CA PRO A 245 -8.94 -3.36 -13.02
C PRO A 245 -10.43 -3.03 -13.15
#